data_AF-A0A0D2RJX7-F1
#
_entry.id   AF-A0A0D2RJX7-F1
#
_cell.length_a   1.000
_cell.length_b   1.000
_cell.length_c   1.000
_cell.angle_alpha   90.00
_cell.angle_beta   90.00
_cell.angle_gamma   90.00
#
_symmetry.space_group_name_H-M   'P 1'
#
loop_
_entity.id
_entity.type
_entity.pdbx_description
1 polymer ?
#
loop_
_entity_poly.entity_id
_entity_poly.type
_entity_poly.pdbx_seq_one_letter_code
_entity_poly.pdbx_strand_id
1 'polypeptide(L)'
;MSSRSSLKLLLPLGNPAQVLNVPVIPIGTLLAATHPFAANPPYILSWLSPQISAPDMLQPKLFEKLVTENFKTVPAKLLLQLATIFEEGGLHDRSGTFFYKNHLSKSNVPVLAIAGDQDLICPPDAVYVCNDINGAKTVKLILEPLVTYKVFGEPGGPHFAHYDIVGAQRAVDPVYPYIIEFLNHHDAA
;
A
#
# COMPACT_ATOMS: atom_id res chain seq x y z
N MET A 1 15.86 1.73 -11.63
CA MET A 1 14.92 2.87 -11.60
C MET A 1 14.17 2.89 -10.27
N SER A 2 14.27 4.03 -9.54
CA SER A 2 13.57 4.38 -8.31
C SER A 2 12.20 3.73 -8.21
N SER A 3 11.84 2.97 -7.16
CA SER A 3 10.42 2.61 -6.95
C SER A 3 9.57 3.89 -6.98
N ARG A 4 8.46 3.89 -7.70
CA ARG A 4 7.57 5.06 -7.80
C ARG A 4 6.61 5.20 -6.62
N SER A 5 6.79 4.37 -5.58
CA SER A 5 5.98 4.38 -4.36
C SER A 5 5.94 5.77 -3.71
N SER A 6 4.73 6.22 -3.40
CA SER A 6 4.45 7.44 -2.65
C SER A 6 4.77 7.31 -1.16
N LEU A 7 5.06 6.09 -0.64
CA LEU A 7 5.60 5.91 0.71
C LEU A 7 6.90 6.68 0.94
N LYS A 8 7.58 7.12 -0.13
CA LYS A 8 8.72 8.06 -0.04
C LYS A 8 8.37 9.37 0.68
N LEU A 9 7.10 9.75 0.74
CA LEU A 9 6.61 10.88 1.54
C LEU A 9 6.83 10.68 3.05
N LEU A 10 7.13 9.46 3.51
CA LEU A 10 7.51 9.19 4.89
C LEU A 10 8.98 9.51 5.18
N LEU A 11 9.85 9.61 4.17
CA LEU A 11 11.30 9.85 4.37
C LEU A 11 11.59 11.14 5.16
N PRO A 12 10.90 12.27 4.91
CA PRO A 12 11.10 13.49 5.70
C PRO A 12 10.68 13.37 7.17
N LEU A 13 9.92 12.32 7.57
CA LEU A 13 9.52 12.10 8.96
C LEU A 13 10.66 11.54 9.82
N GLY A 14 11.70 10.97 9.20
CA GLY A 14 12.84 10.35 9.89
C GLY A 14 13.51 11.27 10.91
N ASN A 15 13.91 12.46 10.46
CA ASN A 15 14.67 13.41 11.26
C ASN A 15 13.80 14.13 12.32
N PRO A 16 12.63 14.71 11.98
CA PRO A 16 11.82 15.46 12.94
C PRO A 16 11.15 14.58 14.00
N ALA A 17 10.65 13.38 13.64
CA ALA A 17 9.94 12.53 14.59
C ALA A 17 10.89 11.96 15.66
N GLN A 18 12.14 11.67 15.28
CA GLN A 18 13.19 11.22 16.21
C GLN A 18 13.70 12.37 17.08
N VAL A 19 13.93 13.56 16.50
CA VAL A 19 14.41 14.74 17.24
C VAL A 19 13.35 15.25 18.24
N LEU A 20 12.07 15.24 17.86
CA LEU A 20 10.97 15.76 18.69
C LEU A 20 10.32 14.70 19.59
N ASN A 21 10.82 13.46 19.60
CA ASN A 21 10.26 12.34 20.37
C ASN A 21 8.73 12.19 20.23
N VAL A 22 8.20 12.41 19.02
CA VAL A 22 6.76 12.34 18.77
C VAL A 22 6.32 10.87 18.89
N PRO A 23 5.45 10.51 19.85
CA PRO A 23 5.09 9.10 20.04
C PRO A 23 4.15 8.59 18.95
N VAL A 24 3.29 9.48 18.44
CA VAL A 24 2.22 9.14 17.51
C VAL A 24 1.98 10.26 16.51
N ILE A 25 1.58 9.90 15.30
CA ILE A 25 1.22 10.83 14.22
C ILE A 25 -0.28 10.72 13.98
N PRO A 26 -1.06 11.80 14.15
CA PRO A 26 -2.52 11.78 14.05
C PRO A 26 -2.98 11.82 12.59
N ILE A 27 -2.62 10.79 11.80
CA ILE A 27 -2.90 10.73 10.35
C ILE A 27 -4.39 10.96 10.07
N GLY A 28 -5.28 10.30 10.82
CA GLY A 28 -6.73 10.51 10.68
C GLY A 28 -7.18 11.95 10.85
N THR A 29 -6.70 12.64 11.88
CA THR A 29 -7.03 14.04 12.12
C THR A 29 -6.48 14.94 11.02
N LEU A 30 -5.26 14.68 10.53
CA LEU A 30 -4.67 15.44 9.42
C LEU A 30 -5.46 15.24 8.12
N LEU A 31 -5.85 14.01 7.80
CA LEU A 31 -6.65 13.68 6.63
C LEU A 31 -8.04 14.32 6.71
N ALA A 32 -8.72 14.20 7.85
CA ALA A 32 -10.03 14.84 8.06
C ALA A 32 -9.96 16.37 7.94
N ALA A 33 -8.92 17.00 8.51
CA ALA A 33 -8.73 18.46 8.43
C ALA A 33 -8.39 18.95 7.02
N THR A 34 -7.73 18.12 6.21
CA THR A 34 -7.33 18.44 4.83
C THR A 34 -8.41 18.10 3.79
N HIS A 35 -9.35 17.19 4.12
CA HIS A 35 -10.42 16.75 3.21
C HIS A 35 -11.20 17.91 2.56
N PRO A 36 -11.65 18.97 3.26
CA PRO A 36 -12.38 20.06 2.63
C PRO A 36 -11.60 20.76 1.50
N PHE A 37 -10.27 20.82 1.61
CA PHE A 37 -9.38 21.40 0.61
C PHE A 37 -9.07 20.46 -0.55
N ALA A 38 -9.33 19.16 -0.38
CA ALA A 38 -9.23 18.16 -1.43
C ALA A 38 -10.55 17.96 -2.19
N ALA A 39 -11.69 18.15 -1.50
CA ALA A 39 -13.03 17.84 -2.01
C ALA A 39 -13.87 19.06 -2.44
N ASN A 40 -13.44 20.29 -2.12
CA ASN A 40 -14.14 21.52 -2.52
C ASN A 40 -13.21 22.51 -3.21
N PRO A 41 -13.73 23.40 -4.07
CA PRO A 41 -12.95 24.48 -4.65
C PRO A 41 -12.27 25.29 -3.54
N PRO A 42 -10.97 25.62 -3.66
CA PRO A 42 -10.13 25.55 -4.86
C PRO A 42 -9.36 24.22 -5.09
N TYR A 43 -9.72 23.12 -4.42
CA TYR A 43 -9.16 21.76 -4.65
C TYR A 43 -7.64 21.63 -4.51
N ILE A 44 -7.02 22.48 -3.68
CA ILE A 44 -5.56 22.58 -3.50
C ILE A 44 -4.93 21.23 -3.14
N LEU A 45 -5.67 20.36 -2.43
CA LEU A 45 -5.18 19.06 -1.96
C LEU A 45 -5.83 17.88 -2.70
N SER A 46 -6.47 18.11 -3.85
CA SER A 46 -7.13 17.04 -4.63
C SER A 46 -6.20 15.90 -5.03
N TRP A 47 -4.90 16.19 -5.21
CA TRP A 47 -3.84 15.23 -5.52
C TRP A 47 -3.62 14.14 -4.46
N LEU A 48 -4.14 14.33 -3.23
CA LEU A 48 -4.10 13.30 -2.19
C LEU A 48 -5.12 12.18 -2.42
N SER A 49 -6.23 12.46 -3.10
CA SER A 49 -7.33 11.50 -3.28
C SER A 49 -6.90 10.24 -4.04
N PRO A 50 -6.13 10.34 -5.16
CA PRO A 50 -5.61 9.18 -5.88
C PRO A 50 -4.64 8.30 -5.07
N GLN A 51 -4.11 8.77 -3.93
CA GLN A 51 -3.33 7.91 -3.03
C GLN A 51 -4.20 6.85 -2.34
N ILE A 52 -5.50 7.13 -2.19
CA ILE A 52 -6.45 6.29 -1.48
C ILE A 52 -7.26 5.47 -2.49
N SER A 53 -7.94 6.14 -3.43
CA SER A 53 -8.91 5.52 -4.34
C SER A 53 -8.77 6.08 -5.76
N ALA A 54 -8.88 5.22 -6.75
CA ALA A 54 -8.90 5.59 -8.16
C ALA A 54 -10.24 6.27 -8.50
N PRO A 55 -10.28 7.08 -9.57
CA PRO A 55 -11.52 7.72 -10.02
C PRO A 55 -12.66 6.70 -10.20
N ASP A 56 -13.85 7.07 -9.74
CA ASP A 56 -15.09 6.27 -9.88
C ASP A 56 -15.10 4.89 -9.19
N MET A 57 -14.15 4.61 -8.28
CA MET A 57 -14.12 3.37 -7.51
C MET A 57 -14.93 3.44 -6.21
N LEU A 58 -14.95 4.62 -5.58
CA LEU A 58 -15.73 4.92 -4.39
C LEU A 58 -16.73 6.04 -4.65
N GLN A 59 -17.95 5.86 -4.15
CA GLN A 59 -18.94 6.94 -4.14
C GLN A 59 -18.41 8.11 -3.27
N PRO A 60 -18.59 9.38 -3.68
CA PRO A 60 -18.03 10.53 -2.96
C PRO A 60 -18.38 10.56 -1.46
N LYS A 61 -19.61 10.22 -1.08
CA LYS A 61 -20.04 10.16 0.33
C LYS A 61 -19.31 9.07 1.12
N LEU A 62 -19.03 7.92 0.49
CA LEU A 62 -18.29 6.83 1.13
C LEU A 62 -16.81 7.18 1.25
N PHE A 63 -16.25 7.84 0.24
CA PHE A 63 -14.88 8.37 0.30
C PHE A 63 -14.72 9.42 1.41
N GLU A 64 -15.65 10.36 1.53
CA GLU A 64 -15.66 11.35 2.61
C GLU A 64 -15.70 10.67 3.99
N LYS A 65 -16.59 9.70 4.17
CA LYS A 65 -16.68 8.92 5.41
C LYS A 65 -15.39 8.16 5.71
N LEU A 66 -14.79 7.54 4.69
CA LEU A 66 -13.51 6.84 4.81
C LEU A 66 -12.41 7.76 5.33
N VAL A 67 -12.25 8.93 4.70
CA VAL A 67 -11.19 9.89 5.04
C VAL A 67 -11.40 10.51 6.43
N THR A 68 -12.65 10.75 6.83
CA THR A 68 -12.98 11.43 8.08
C THR A 68 -13.07 10.51 9.30
N GLU A 69 -13.45 9.24 9.13
CA GLU A 69 -13.74 8.33 10.25
C GLU A 69 -12.77 7.15 10.37
N ASN A 70 -12.21 6.66 9.27
CA ASN A 70 -11.54 5.35 9.25
C ASN A 70 -10.05 5.43 9.59
N PHE A 71 -9.36 6.49 9.17
CA PHE A 71 -7.95 6.66 9.47
C PHE A 71 -7.75 7.02 10.94
N LYS A 72 -6.84 6.32 11.61
CA LYS A 72 -6.51 6.53 13.03
C LYS A 72 -5.13 7.14 13.20
N THR A 73 -4.80 7.41 14.45
CA THR A 73 -3.46 7.77 14.88
C THR A 73 -2.52 6.59 14.73
N VAL A 74 -1.35 6.80 14.12
CA VAL A 74 -0.36 5.75 13.86
C VAL A 74 0.89 5.99 14.72
N PRO A 75 1.47 4.96 15.36
CA PRO A 75 2.72 5.11 16.09
C PRO A 75 3.84 5.64 15.18
N ALA A 76 4.55 6.68 15.61
CA ALA A 76 5.63 7.26 14.80
C ALA A 76 6.72 6.23 14.51
N LYS A 77 7.03 5.36 15.48
CA LYS A 77 7.98 4.26 15.33
C LYS A 77 7.61 3.27 14.23
N LEU A 78 6.31 3.04 13.98
CA LEU A 78 5.85 2.17 12.90
C LEU A 78 6.12 2.82 11.54
N LEU A 79 5.83 4.12 11.39
CA LEU A 79 6.13 4.85 10.16
C LEU A 79 7.63 4.96 9.90
N LEU A 80 8.44 5.15 10.95
CA LEU A 80 9.90 5.14 10.85
C LEU A 80 10.42 3.78 10.39
N GLN A 81 9.89 2.68 10.94
CA GLN A 81 10.26 1.35 10.47
C GLN A 81 9.81 1.13 9.01
N LEU A 82 8.61 1.57 8.63
CA LEU A 82 8.14 1.46 7.25
C LEU A 82 9.03 2.24 6.27
N ALA A 83 9.56 3.39 6.67
CA ALA A 83 10.47 4.18 5.85
C ALA A 83 11.77 3.44 5.49
N THR A 84 12.19 2.44 6.28
CA THR A 84 13.40 1.65 5.99
C THR A 84 13.27 0.78 4.74
N ILE A 85 12.06 0.64 4.18
CA ILE A 85 11.88 0.00 2.87
C ILE A 85 12.70 0.67 1.75
N PHE A 86 13.05 1.94 1.91
CA PHE A 86 13.88 2.70 0.96
C PHE A 86 15.38 2.69 1.29
N GLU A 87 15.77 2.10 2.41
CA GLU A 87 17.17 1.96 2.83
C GLU A 87 17.82 0.73 2.19
N GLU A 88 19.15 0.64 2.30
CA GLU A 88 19.89 -0.57 1.90
C GLU A 88 19.40 -1.78 2.70
N GLY A 89 19.23 -2.92 2.02
CA GLY A 89 18.62 -4.10 2.64
C GLY A 89 17.08 -4.07 2.68
N GLY A 90 16.44 -2.90 2.53
CA GLY A 90 14.98 -2.75 2.56
C GLY A 90 14.39 -2.93 3.95
N LEU A 91 13.08 -3.20 4.03
CA LEU A 91 12.34 -3.27 5.30
C LEU A 91 13.02 -4.24 6.29
N HIS A 92 13.27 -3.75 7.49
CA HIS A 92 13.88 -4.50 8.58
C HIS A 92 13.21 -4.22 9.93
N ASP A 93 13.50 -5.07 10.91
CA ASP A 93 13.06 -4.86 12.30
C ASP A 93 13.69 -3.61 12.93
N ARG A 94 13.20 -3.20 14.10
CA ARG A 94 13.71 -1.98 14.76
C ARG A 94 15.18 -2.06 15.14
N SER A 95 15.74 -3.26 15.36
CA SER A 95 17.15 -3.44 15.70
C SER A 95 18.09 -3.43 14.49
N GLY A 96 17.56 -3.51 13.26
CA GLY A 96 18.38 -3.63 12.05
C GLY A 96 19.05 -5.00 11.92
N THR A 97 18.53 -5.99 12.64
CA THR A 97 19.09 -7.35 12.70
C THR A 97 18.33 -8.34 11.84
N PHE A 98 17.06 -8.05 11.53
CA PHE A 98 16.19 -8.92 10.76
C PHE A 98 15.65 -8.18 9.53
N PHE A 99 16.04 -8.62 8.35
CA PHE A 99 15.61 -8.05 7.07
C PHE A 99 14.55 -8.95 6.44
N TYR A 100 13.28 -8.52 6.44
CA TYR A 100 12.14 -9.39 6.10
C TYR A 100 12.29 -10.08 4.73
N LYS A 101 12.80 -9.35 3.74
CA LYS A 101 12.99 -9.88 2.37
C LYS A 101 13.88 -11.13 2.32
N ASN A 102 14.86 -11.24 3.23
CA ASN A 102 15.81 -12.36 3.26
C ASN A 102 15.18 -13.67 3.76
N HIS A 103 13.94 -13.61 4.26
CA HIS A 103 13.23 -14.75 4.82
C HIS A 103 12.00 -15.16 4.02
N LEU A 104 11.59 -14.39 3.00
CA LEU A 104 10.41 -14.68 2.18
C LEU A 104 10.51 -16.04 1.47
N SER A 105 11.70 -16.42 1.00
CA SER A 105 11.95 -17.70 0.33
C SER A 105 11.83 -18.92 1.24
N LYS A 106 11.82 -18.71 2.57
CA LYS A 106 11.68 -19.78 3.56
C LYS A 106 10.22 -20.10 3.88
N SER A 107 9.28 -19.28 3.41
CA SER A 107 7.85 -19.53 3.60
C SER A 107 7.41 -20.71 2.73
N ASN A 108 6.64 -21.62 3.33
CA ASN A 108 5.93 -22.70 2.64
C ASN A 108 4.42 -22.40 2.50
N VAL A 109 3.99 -21.20 2.90
CA VAL A 109 2.59 -20.76 2.83
C VAL A 109 2.31 -20.23 1.42
N PRO A 110 1.26 -20.72 0.73
CA PRO A 110 0.81 -20.13 -0.53
C PRO A 110 0.44 -18.64 -0.36
N VAL A 111 0.91 -17.79 -1.27
CA VAL A 111 0.72 -16.34 -1.23
C VAL A 111 0.02 -15.86 -2.50
N LEU A 112 -1.13 -15.21 -2.32
CA LEU A 112 -1.77 -14.41 -3.36
C LEU A 112 -1.34 -12.95 -3.21
N ALA A 113 -0.47 -12.49 -4.11
CA ALA A 113 -0.04 -11.10 -4.19
C ALA A 113 -0.96 -10.34 -5.16
N ILE A 114 -1.64 -9.31 -4.65
CA ILE A 114 -2.57 -8.48 -5.43
C ILE A 114 -2.05 -7.04 -5.48
N ALA A 115 -2.10 -6.41 -6.65
CA ALA A 115 -1.80 -4.99 -6.83
C ALA A 115 -2.88 -4.29 -7.67
N GLY A 116 -3.11 -3.01 -7.39
CA GLY A 116 -3.92 -2.14 -8.24
C GLY A 116 -3.03 -1.46 -9.28
N ASP A 117 -3.50 -1.33 -10.51
CA ASP A 117 -2.73 -0.73 -11.60
C ASP A 117 -2.43 0.77 -11.41
N GLN A 118 -3.23 1.44 -10.59
CA GLN A 118 -3.05 2.84 -10.19
C GLN A 118 -2.68 2.99 -8.70
N ASP A 119 -2.25 1.92 -8.02
CA ASP A 119 -1.76 2.04 -6.66
C ASP A 119 -0.47 2.88 -6.62
N LEU A 120 -0.54 4.07 -6.03
CA LEU A 120 0.61 4.94 -5.86
C LEU A 120 1.44 4.58 -4.62
N ILE A 121 0.83 3.97 -3.61
CA ILE A 121 1.48 3.59 -2.34
C ILE A 121 2.34 2.34 -2.57
N CYS A 122 1.77 1.30 -3.17
CA CYS A 122 2.41 0.04 -3.49
C CYS A 122 2.24 -0.29 -4.98
N PRO A 123 2.88 0.48 -5.88
CA PRO A 123 2.68 0.29 -7.32
C PRO A 123 3.10 -1.11 -7.80
N PRO A 124 2.52 -1.63 -8.89
CA PRO A 124 2.82 -2.97 -9.39
C PRO A 124 4.32 -3.23 -9.64
N ASP A 125 5.08 -2.19 -10.00
CA ASP A 125 6.53 -2.28 -10.15
C ASP A 125 7.26 -2.47 -8.80
N ALA A 126 6.75 -1.88 -7.71
CA ALA A 126 7.24 -2.12 -6.35
C ALA A 126 6.90 -3.54 -5.84
N VAL A 127 5.76 -4.09 -6.25
CA VAL A 127 5.34 -5.45 -5.86
C VAL A 127 6.10 -6.52 -6.64
N TYR A 128 6.22 -6.36 -7.97
CA TYR A 128 6.73 -7.40 -8.86
C TYR A 128 8.17 -7.19 -9.36
N VAL A 129 8.61 -5.94 -9.53
CA VAL A 129 9.77 -5.62 -10.40
C VAL A 129 10.99 -5.06 -9.67
N CYS A 130 10.88 -4.19 -8.66
CA CYS A 130 11.89 -3.15 -8.42
C CYS A 130 13.38 -3.60 -8.45
N ASN A 131 14.00 -3.31 -9.61
CA ASN A 131 15.43 -3.15 -9.85
C ASN A 131 15.81 -1.68 -9.57
N ASP A 132 15.87 -1.32 -8.31
CA ASP A 132 16.77 -0.25 -7.88
C ASP A 132 17.83 -0.83 -6.95
N ILE A 133 18.89 -0.07 -6.67
CA ILE A 133 20.14 -0.39 -5.93
C ILE A 133 20.09 -1.45 -4.79
N ASN A 134 18.91 -1.84 -4.31
CA ASN A 134 18.64 -2.78 -3.22
C ASN A 134 17.89 -4.09 -3.63
N GLY A 135 17.66 -4.35 -4.92
CA GLY A 135 17.42 -5.68 -5.52
C GLY A 135 16.36 -6.59 -4.86
N ALA A 136 15.18 -6.07 -4.48
CA ALA A 136 14.11 -6.88 -3.90
C ALA A 136 12.93 -7.02 -4.87
N LYS A 137 12.77 -8.21 -5.44
CA LYS A 137 11.57 -8.63 -6.17
C LYS A 137 10.67 -9.37 -5.19
N THR A 138 9.84 -8.67 -4.39
CA THR A 138 9.10 -9.30 -3.28
C THR A 138 8.37 -10.58 -3.70
N VAL A 139 7.65 -10.55 -4.82
CA VAL A 139 7.02 -11.76 -5.41
C VAL A 139 8.05 -12.81 -5.82
N LYS A 140 9.14 -12.44 -6.51
CA LYS A 140 10.17 -13.42 -6.96
C LYS A 140 11.07 -13.94 -5.84
N LEU A 141 10.96 -13.39 -4.64
CA LEU A 141 11.64 -13.92 -3.45
C LEU A 141 10.85 -15.07 -2.81
N ILE A 142 9.58 -15.24 -3.17
CA ILE A 142 8.78 -16.41 -2.79
C ILE A 142 9.01 -17.48 -3.86
N LEU A 143 9.23 -18.73 -3.46
CA LEU A 143 9.51 -19.83 -4.38
C LEU A 143 8.26 -20.20 -5.18
N GLU A 144 8.37 -20.31 -6.50
CA GLU A 144 7.33 -20.95 -7.31
C GLU A 144 7.21 -22.44 -6.93
N PRO A 145 5.99 -23.02 -6.85
CA PRO A 145 4.69 -22.47 -7.27
C PRO A 145 3.91 -21.74 -6.15
N LEU A 146 4.55 -21.36 -5.03
CA LEU A 146 3.84 -20.85 -3.84
C LEU A 146 3.33 -19.41 -3.97
N VAL A 147 3.61 -18.71 -5.07
CA VAL A 147 3.14 -17.33 -5.25
C VAL A 147 2.32 -17.19 -6.52
N THR A 148 1.14 -16.62 -6.38
CA THR A 148 0.31 -16.14 -7.49
C THR A 148 0.30 -14.61 -7.44
N TYR A 149 0.57 -13.96 -8.57
CA TYR A 149 0.56 -12.50 -8.66
C TYR A 149 -0.49 -12.01 -9.65
N LYS A 150 -1.35 -11.10 -9.22
CA LYS A 150 -2.41 -10.50 -10.04
C LYS A 150 -2.42 -8.98 -9.88
N VAL A 151 -2.44 -8.29 -11.01
CA VAL A 151 -2.75 -6.86 -11.07
C VAL A 151 -4.21 -6.69 -11.49
N PHE A 152 -4.97 -5.88 -10.74
CA PHE A 152 -6.32 -5.44 -11.11
C PHE A 152 -6.28 -4.07 -11.75
N GLY A 153 -7.04 -3.92 -12.83
CA GLY A 153 -7.00 -2.76 -13.71
C GLY A 153 -6.92 -3.20 -15.17
N GLU A 154 -7.72 -2.59 -16.04
CA GLU A 154 -7.73 -2.92 -17.46
C GLU A 154 -8.00 -1.69 -18.35
N PRO A 155 -7.46 -1.65 -19.59
CA PRO A 155 -7.77 -0.57 -20.52
C PRO A 155 -9.27 -0.47 -20.79
N GLY A 156 -9.86 0.68 -20.48
CA GLY A 156 -11.30 0.93 -20.67
C GLY A 156 -12.21 0.31 -19.60
N GLY A 157 -11.66 -0.33 -18.58
CA GLY A 157 -12.38 -0.87 -17.43
C GLY A 157 -12.08 -0.14 -16.12
N PRO A 158 -12.47 -0.71 -14.96
CA PRO A 158 -12.11 -0.14 -13.67
C PRO A 158 -10.60 -0.12 -13.47
N HIS A 159 -10.12 0.94 -12.83
CA HIS A 159 -8.74 1.06 -12.33
C HIS A 159 -8.75 0.96 -10.82
N PHE A 160 -7.66 0.48 -10.23
CA PHE A 160 -7.59 0.23 -8.79
C PHE A 160 -6.41 0.97 -8.16
N ALA A 161 -6.68 1.83 -7.20
CA ALA A 161 -5.69 2.38 -6.29
C ALA A 161 -5.61 1.56 -5.00
N HIS A 162 -4.81 2.03 -4.03
CA HIS A 162 -4.43 1.27 -2.85
C HIS A 162 -5.59 0.70 -2.04
N TYR A 163 -6.58 1.54 -1.71
CA TYR A 163 -7.71 1.13 -0.89
C TYR A 163 -8.77 0.34 -1.69
N ASP A 164 -8.79 0.50 -3.01
CA ASP A 164 -9.90 0.00 -3.83
C ASP A 164 -10.00 -1.52 -3.79
N ILE A 165 -8.87 -2.22 -3.75
CA ILE A 165 -8.81 -3.69 -3.65
C ILE A 165 -9.60 -4.20 -2.43
N VAL A 166 -9.63 -3.42 -1.34
CA VAL A 166 -10.25 -3.82 -0.07
C VAL A 166 -11.64 -3.23 0.08
N GLY A 167 -11.84 -1.95 -0.25
CA GLY A 167 -13.04 -1.23 0.16
C GLY A 167 -13.85 -0.57 -0.95
N ALA A 168 -13.42 -0.66 -2.23
CA ALA A 168 -14.22 -0.11 -3.32
C ALA A 168 -15.42 -1.00 -3.65
N GLN A 169 -16.53 -0.37 -4.00
CA GLN A 169 -17.74 -1.08 -4.44
C GLN A 169 -17.45 -1.98 -5.66
N ARG A 170 -16.59 -1.49 -6.55
CA ARG A 170 -16.22 -2.20 -7.79
C ARG A 170 -15.19 -3.32 -7.60
N ALA A 171 -14.70 -3.57 -6.38
CA ALA A 171 -13.84 -4.71 -6.08
C ALA A 171 -14.62 -6.02 -5.87
N VAL A 172 -15.92 -5.92 -5.56
CA VAL A 172 -16.77 -7.08 -5.26
C VAL A 172 -16.81 -8.09 -6.41
N ASP A 173 -16.89 -7.62 -7.65
CA ASP A 173 -17.04 -8.51 -8.81
C ASP A 173 -15.71 -9.07 -9.34
N PRO A 174 -14.62 -8.29 -9.48
CA PRO A 174 -13.37 -8.83 -10.02
C PRO A 174 -12.40 -9.34 -8.95
N VAL A 175 -12.34 -8.73 -7.76
CA VAL A 175 -11.29 -9.02 -6.77
C VAL A 175 -11.68 -10.18 -5.87
N TYR A 176 -12.85 -10.12 -5.24
CA TYR A 176 -13.21 -11.09 -4.21
C TYR A 176 -13.42 -12.52 -4.74
N PRO A 177 -14.03 -12.74 -5.91
CA PRO A 177 -14.12 -14.09 -6.49
C PRO A 177 -12.74 -14.69 -6.77
N TYR A 178 -11.77 -13.87 -7.19
CA TYR A 178 -10.40 -14.32 -7.43
C TYR A 178 -9.69 -14.72 -6.12
N ILE A 179 -9.94 -13.99 -5.03
CA ILE A 179 -9.46 -14.37 -3.69
C ILE A 179 -10.12 -15.70 -3.25
N ILE A 180 -11.43 -15.83 -3.42
CA ILE A 180 -12.18 -17.04 -3.05
C ILE A 180 -11.68 -18.24 -3.86
N GLU A 181 -11.42 -18.09 -5.16
CA GLU A 181 -10.85 -19.14 -6.01
C GLU A 181 -9.49 -19.60 -5.50
N PHE A 182 -8.59 -18.66 -5.20
CA PHE A 182 -7.29 -18.98 -4.63
C PHE A 182 -7.41 -19.73 -3.29
N LEU A 183 -8.27 -19.26 -2.39
CA LEU A 183 -8.50 -19.92 -1.10
C LEU A 183 -9.06 -21.33 -1.29
N ASN A 184 -10.10 -21.50 -2.11
CA ASN A 184 -10.68 -22.81 -2.39
C ASN A 184 -9.68 -23.79 -3.00
N HIS A 185 -8.79 -23.32 -3.88
CA HIS A 185 -7.76 -24.15 -4.49
C HIS A 185 -6.76 -24.70 -3.45
N HIS A 186 -6.43 -23.90 -2.43
CA HIS A 186 -5.45 -24.27 -1.41
C HIS A 186 -6.06 -24.92 -0.15
N ASP A 187 -7.34 -24.69 0.14
CA ASP A 187 -8.06 -25.32 1.25
C ASP A 187 -8.59 -26.72 0.90
N ALA A 188 -8.75 -27.03 -0.40
CA ALA A 188 -9.16 -28.35 -0.88
C ALA A 188 -8.02 -29.38 -0.90
N ALA A 189 -6.80 -29.00 -0.50
CA ALA A 189 -5.58 -29.80 -0.53
C ALA A 189 -5.28 -30.50 0.80
#